data_AF-A0A7C7U8Z7-F1
#
_entry.id   AF-A0A7C7U8Z7-F1
#
_cell.length_a   1.000
_cell.length_b   1.000
_cell.length_c   1.000
_cell.angle_alpha   90.00
_cell.angle_beta   90.00
_cell.angle_gamma   90.00
#
_symmetry.space_group_name_H-M   'P 1'
#
loop_
_entity.id
_entity.type
_entity.pdbx_description
1 polymer ?
#
loop_
_entity_poly.entity_id
_entity_poly.type
_entity_poly.pdbx_seq_one_letter_code
_entity_poly.pdbx_strand_id
1 'polypeptide(L)'
;MMIDPVFMLRCVDCDAKGALSCLWIRASLETEHHRHHRLLHYVECLNCGAHLKSQYRDLMEVVDDEEWRRFVDDEVELGLPSGLEMQRLH
;
A
#
# COMPACT_ATOMS: atom_id res chain seq x y z
N MET A 1 -4.67 8.18 23.99
CA MET A 1 -5.24 8.11 22.63
C MET A 1 -4.23 8.73 21.69
N MET A 2 -3.39 7.90 21.03
CA MET A 2 -2.61 8.38 19.89
C MET A 2 -3.57 8.43 18.72
N ILE A 3 -3.93 9.64 18.29
CA ILE A 3 -4.57 9.84 17.00
C ILE A 3 -3.49 9.51 15.99
N ASP A 4 -3.60 8.37 15.32
CA ASP A 4 -2.73 8.09 14.18
C ASP A 4 -2.86 9.25 13.18
N PRO A 5 -1.74 9.90 12.80
CA PRO A 5 -1.73 10.90 11.77
C PRO A 5 -2.50 10.40 10.56
N VAL A 6 -3.52 11.18 10.18
CA VAL A 6 -4.20 11.02 8.90
C VAL A 6 -3.12 11.07 7.83
N PHE A 7 -2.79 9.91 7.27
CA PHE A 7 -1.78 9.76 6.24
C PHE A 7 -2.26 10.53 5.00
N MET A 8 -1.68 11.71 4.73
CA MET A 8 -1.95 12.47 3.50
C MET A 8 -1.03 12.01 2.38
N LEU A 9 -1.10 10.73 2.04
CA LEU A 9 -0.42 10.19 0.87
C LEU A 9 -1.08 10.79 -0.39
N ARG A 10 -0.29 11.28 -1.34
CA ARG A 10 -0.73 11.80 -2.64
C ARG A 10 0.02 11.14 -3.79
N CYS A 11 -0.70 10.65 -4.79
CA CYS A 11 -0.10 10.13 -6.01
C CYS A 11 0.57 11.29 -6.77
N VAL A 12 1.88 11.15 -7.03
CA VAL A 12 2.67 12.18 -7.73
C VAL A 12 2.11 12.52 -9.11
N ASP A 13 1.60 11.52 -9.84
CA ASP A 13 1.03 11.73 -11.17
C ASP A 13 -0.30 12.47 -11.13
N CYS A 14 -1.11 12.23 -10.09
CA CYS A 14 -2.35 12.97 -9.89
C CYS A 14 -2.05 14.40 -9.45
N ASP A 15 -1.10 14.58 -8.53
CA ASP A 15 -0.70 15.90 -8.03
C ASP A 15 -0.11 16.77 -9.15
N ALA A 16 0.76 16.20 -9.99
CA ALA A 16 1.30 16.88 -11.18
C ALA A 16 0.22 17.32 -12.19
N LYS A 17 -0.92 16.63 -12.22
CA LYS A 17 -2.08 16.96 -13.07
C LYS A 17 -3.12 17.84 -12.37
N GLY A 18 -2.90 18.21 -11.11
CA GLY A 18 -3.90 18.91 -10.29
C GLY A 18 -5.16 18.07 -9.99
N ALA A 19 -5.07 16.75 -10.15
CA ALA A 19 -6.15 15.80 -9.89
C ALA A 19 -6.12 15.30 -8.44
N LEU A 20 -7.28 14.91 -7.92
CA LEU A 20 -7.37 14.30 -6.61
C LEU A 20 -6.77 12.89 -6.63
N SER A 21 -5.94 12.59 -5.63
CA SER A 21 -5.43 11.24 -5.41
C SER A 21 -6.51 10.41 -4.74
N CYS A 22 -6.77 9.21 -5.27
CA CYS A 22 -7.63 8.22 -4.64
C CYS A 22 -6.78 6.99 -4.35
N LEU A 23 -6.20 6.91 -3.16
CA LEU A 23 -5.21 5.88 -2.81
C LEU A 23 -5.87 4.76 -2.01
N TRP A 24 -5.55 3.52 -2.38
CA TRP A 24 -6.06 2.32 -1.72
C TRP A 24 -4.91 1.37 -1.39
N ILE A 25 -4.81 0.94 -0.13
CA ILE A 25 -3.79 -0.03 0.28
C ILE A 25 -4.20 -1.42 -0.22
N ARG A 26 -3.32 -2.07 -0.98
CA ARG A 26 -3.53 -3.42 -1.52
C ARG A 26 -2.86 -4.49 -0.69
N ALA A 27 -1.64 -4.23 -0.22
CA ALA A 27 -0.90 -5.13 0.63
C ALA A 27 -0.06 -4.35 1.65
N SER A 28 0.21 -4.96 2.80
CA SER A 28 1.16 -4.44 3.78
C SER A 28 2.12 -5.55 4.18
N LEU A 29 3.42 -5.29 4.04
CA LEU A 29 4.47 -6.27 4.28
C LEU A 29 5.41 -5.83 5.39
N GLU A 30 5.52 -6.66 6.41
CA GLU A 30 6.54 -6.51 7.44
C GLU A 30 7.85 -7.14 6.96
N THR A 31 8.91 -6.33 6.94
CA THR A 31 10.24 -6.77 6.54
C THR A 31 11.21 -6.53 7.68
N GLU A 32 12.00 -7.54 8.01
CA GLU A 32 13.10 -7.42 8.96
C GLU A 32 14.40 -7.15 8.21
N HIS A 33 15.00 -5.97 8.43
CA HIS A 33 16.32 -5.67 7.88
C HIS A 33 17.26 -5.25 9.01
N HIS A 34 18.27 -6.08 9.28
CA HIS A 34 19.37 -5.84 10.24
C HIS A 34 18.95 -5.11 11.54
N ARG A 35 17.97 -5.67 12.26
CA ARG A 35 17.42 -5.19 13.56
C ARG A 35 16.37 -4.06 13.51
N HIS A 36 15.90 -3.68 12.32
CA HIS A 36 14.75 -2.77 12.18
C HIS A 36 13.58 -3.48 11.49
N HIS A 37 12.43 -3.51 12.17
CA HIS A 37 11.15 -3.86 11.56
C HIS A 37 10.70 -2.69 10.68
N ARG A 38 10.42 -2.96 9.41
CA ARG A 38 9.89 -1.99 8.46
C ARG A 38 8.58 -2.49 7.90
N LEU A 39 7.55 -1.66 7.97
CA LEU A 39 6.26 -1.91 7.34
C LEU A 39 6.25 -1.22 5.97
N LEU A 40 6.03 -1.99 4.92
CA LEU A 40 5.90 -1.52 3.54
C LEU A 40 4.43 -1.58 3.14
N HIS A 41 3.87 -0.48 2.66
CA HIS A 41 2.51 -0.43 2.12
C HIS A 41 2.55 -0.36 0.60
N TYR A 42 1.90 -1.32 -0.05
CA TYR A 42 1.63 -1.28 -1.49
C TYR A 42 0.27 -0.63 -1.70
N VAL A 43 0.24 0.41 -2.53
CA VAL A 43 -0.86 1.33 -2.68
C VAL A 43 -1.18 1.48 -4.16
N GLU A 44 -2.46 1.33 -4.50
CA GLU A 44 -2.98 1.57 -5.84
C GLU A 44 -3.67 2.94 -5.86
N CYS A 45 -3.37 3.77 -6.86
CA CYS A 45 -4.12 4.99 -7.10
C CYS A 45 -5.33 4.71 -8.01
N LEU A 46 -6.53 4.57 -7.46
CA LEU A 46 -7.77 4.32 -8.19
C LEU A 46 -8.17 5.44 -9.16
N ASN A 47 -7.54 6.62 -9.07
CA ASN A 47 -7.76 7.71 -10.03
C ASN A 47 -6.96 7.54 -11.34
N CYS A 48 -5.76 6.98 -11.28
CA CYS A 48 -4.86 6.90 -12.45
C CYS A 48 -4.25 5.52 -12.72
N GLY A 49 -4.49 4.54 -11.86
CA GLY A 49 -3.93 3.19 -11.93
C GLY A 49 -2.48 3.06 -11.46
N ALA A 50 -1.87 4.11 -10.89
CA ALA A 50 -0.47 4.04 -10.46
C ALA A 50 -0.29 3.05 -9.30
N HIS A 51 0.70 2.18 -9.42
CA HIS A 51 1.17 1.28 -8.39
C HIS A 51 2.31 1.93 -7.60
N LEU A 52 2.14 2.02 -6.28
CA LEU A 52 3.02 2.77 -5.39
C LEU A 52 3.42 1.92 -4.20
N LYS A 53 4.61 2.15 -3.66
CA LYS A 53 5.10 1.57 -2.41
C LYS A 53 5.50 2.68 -1.47
N SER A 54 5.15 2.53 -0.21
CA SER A 54 5.51 3.46 0.86
C SER A 54 6.21 2.71 1.99
N GLN A 55 7.45 3.10 2.29
CA GLN A 55 8.21 2.64 3.46
C GLN A 55 8.07 3.59 4.66
N TYR A 56 7.64 4.83 4.41
CA TYR A 56 7.53 5.90 5.41
C TYR A 56 6.31 6.75 5.13
N ARG A 57 5.79 7.41 6.18
CA ARG A 57 4.56 8.23 6.12
C ARG A 57 4.50 9.26 4.99
N ASP A 58 5.64 9.64 4.43
CA ASP A 58 5.77 10.82 3.58
C ASP A 58 6.34 10.52 2.19
N LEU A 59 6.80 9.28 1.94
CA LEU A 59 7.46 8.91 0.68
C LEU A 59 6.70 7.78 -0.02
N MET A 60 6.36 8.01 -1.28
CA MET A 60 5.85 7.00 -2.20
C MET A 60 6.78 6.84 -3.39
N GLU A 61 7.11 5.59 -3.68
CA GLU A 61 7.91 5.17 -4.81
C GLU A 61 7.00 4.48 -5.81
N VAL A 62 7.20 4.73 -7.10
CA VAL A 62 6.50 3.97 -8.15
C VAL A 62 7.03 2.55 -8.15
N VAL A 63 6.10 1.61 -8.24
CA VAL A 63 6.38 0.16 -8.27
C VAL A 63 6.15 -0.32 -9.69
N ASP A 64 7.09 -1.10 -10.21
CA ASP A 64 6.92 -1.75 -11.50
C ASP A 64 5.97 -2.97 -11.41
N ASP A 65 5.51 -3.43 -12.56
CA ASP A 65 4.54 -4.54 -12.63
C ASP A 65 5.09 -5.86 -12.07
N GLU A 66 6.42 -6.07 -12.11
CA GLU A 66 7.05 -7.29 -11.61
C GLU A 66 7.06 -7.33 -10.08
N GLU A 67 7.50 -6.25 -9.44
CA GLU A 67 7.45 -6.08 -7.99
C GLU A 67 6.00 -6.09 -7.51
N TRP A 68 5.09 -5.38 -8.19
CA TRP A 68 3.68 -5.36 -7.83
C TRP A 68 3.07 -6.76 -7.82
N ARG A 69 3.22 -7.52 -8.90
CA ARG A 69 2.71 -8.88 -8.99
C ARG A 69 3.29 -9.79 -7.90
N ARG A 70 4.56 -9.62 -7.53
CA ARG A 70 5.21 -10.44 -6.51
C ARG A 70 4.62 -10.25 -5.12
N PHE A 71 4.18 -9.04 -4.80
CA PHE A 71 3.80 -8.66 -3.43
C PHE A 71 2.31 -8.33 -3.25
N VAL A 72 1.57 -8.16 -4.34
CA VAL A 72 0.14 -7.79 -4.33
C VAL A 72 -0.75 -8.86 -4.99
N ASP A 73 -0.32 -9.49 -6.08
CA ASP A 73 -1.17 -10.51 -6.73
C ASP A 73 -1.09 -11.83 -5.96
N ASP A 74 -2.25 -12.31 -5.50
CA ASP A 74 -2.47 -13.48 -4.63
C ASP A 74 -2.02 -14.84 -5.20
N GLU A 75 -1.32 -14.91 -6.35
CA GLU A 75 -0.83 -16.19 -6.92
C GLU A 75 0.56 -16.60 -6.42
N VAL A 76 1.20 -15.80 -5.55
CA VAL A 76 2.36 -16.27 -4.79
C VAL A 76 1.87 -16.71 -3.41
N GLU A 77 1.56 -18.00 -3.28
CA GLU A 77 1.32 -18.70 -2.01
C GLU A 77 2.48 -18.47 -1.01
N LEU A 78 2.46 -17.36 -0.28
CA LEU A 78 3.19 -17.20 0.96
C LEU A 78 2.18 -17.43 2.07
N GLY A 79 2.10 -18.68 2.53
CA GLY A 79 1.17 -19.15 3.55
C GLY A 79 1.12 -18.30 4.80
N LEU A 80 0.20 -17.33 4.82
CA LEU A 80 -0.22 -16.55 5.97
C LEU A 80 -1.75 -16.62 6.09
N PRO A 81 -2.28 -16.74 7.32
CA PRO A 81 -3.65 -17.16 7.55
C PRO A 81 -4.67 -16.09 7.11
N SER A 82 -5.60 -16.52 6.26
CA SER A 82 -6.79 -15.76 5.88
C SER A 82 -7.54 -15.29 7.13
N GLY A 83 -7.58 -13.98 7.35
CA GLY A 83 -8.08 -13.42 8.61
C GLY A 83 -8.72 -12.05 8.48
N LEU A 84 -9.49 -11.79 7.42
CA LEU A 84 -10.46 -10.69 7.40
C LEU A 84 -11.74 -11.15 6.71
N GLU A 85 -12.50 -12.01 7.41
CA GLU A 85 -13.94 -12.18 7.14
C GLU A 85 -14.63 -10.83 7.40
N MET A 86 -15.08 -10.19 6.32
CA MET A 86 -16.06 -9.10 6.38
C MET A 86 -17.38 -9.66 6.92
N GLN A 87 -17.59 -9.56 8.23
CA GLN A 87 -18.92 -9.78 8.80
C GLN A 87 -19.83 -8.61 8.42
N ARG A 88 -20.63 -8.81 7.37
CA ARG A 88 -21.87 -8.06 7.12
C ARG A 88 -22.81 -8.32 8.29
N LEU A 89 -22.99 -7.34 9.17
CA LEU A 89 -24.11 -7.31 10.12
C LEU A 89 -25.33 -6.71 9.40
N HIS A 90 -26.40 -7.51 9.39
CA HIS A 90 -27.75 -7.18 8.95
C HIS A 90 -28.57 -6.68 10.15
#